data_AF-A0A2T7KGJ7-F1
#
_entry.id   AF-A0A2T7KGJ7-F1
#
_cell.length_a   1.000
_cell.length_b   1.000
_cell.length_c   1.000
_cell.angle_alpha   90.00
_cell.angle_beta   90.00
_cell.angle_gamma   90.00
#
_symmetry.space_group_name_H-M   'P 1'
#
loop_
_entity.id
_entity.type
_entity.pdbx_description
1 polymer ?
#
loop_
_entity_poly.entity_id
_entity_poly.type
_entity_poly.pdbx_seq_one_letter_code
_entity_poly.pdbx_strand_id
1 'polypeptide(L)'
;MADRAPHPNPVHTAGNAVPPLDTDLAGTLDDLDGIHPGIDLIRDGIRLLALDRHTTDGTQTLLAALAGSAGADVITAIGNLVARLATADHNPALRTLPLDTQKAAQRHGEQAAFHLSDPDLAAHASEASAAITDT
;
A
#
# COMPACT_ATOMS: atom_id res chain seq x y z
N MET A 1 29.23 13.71 -36.42
CA MET A 1 28.45 13.56 -35.16
C MET A 1 27.19 12.81 -35.52
N ALA A 2 27.14 11.52 -35.22
CA ALA A 2 25.98 10.67 -35.55
C ALA A 2 24.97 10.76 -34.40
N ASP A 3 23.80 11.28 -34.73
CA ASP A 3 22.61 11.36 -33.89
C ASP A 3 22.10 9.94 -33.61
N ARG A 4 22.28 9.46 -32.38
CA ARG A 4 21.78 8.15 -31.93
C ARG A 4 20.36 8.36 -31.42
N ALA A 5 19.40 8.21 -32.33
CA ALA A 5 17.99 8.17 -31.97
C ALA A 5 17.75 7.08 -30.89
N PRO A 6 16.92 7.34 -29.87
CA PRO A 6 16.56 6.34 -28.89
C PRO A 6 15.80 5.22 -29.60
N HIS A 7 16.37 4.01 -29.62
CA HIS A 7 15.64 2.83 -30.06
C HIS A 7 14.64 2.46 -28.96
N PRO A 8 13.32 2.50 -29.20
CA PRO A 8 12.36 1.99 -28.25
C PRO A 8 12.62 0.51 -28.06
N ASN A 9 12.90 0.09 -26.83
CA ASN A 9 13.07 -1.32 -26.49
C ASN A 9 11.81 -2.10 -26.92
N PRO A 10 11.94 -3.27 -27.57
CA PRO A 10 10.81 -4.03 -28.07
C PRO A 10 9.88 -4.46 -26.92
N VAL A 11 8.67 -3.90 -26.91
CA VAL A 11 7.70 -3.96 -25.80
C VAL A 11 7.02 -5.32 -25.58
N HIS A 12 7.23 -6.28 -26.49
CA HIS A 12 6.65 -7.63 -26.42
C HIS A 12 7.71 -8.71 -26.68
N THR A 13 8.74 -8.73 -25.84
CA THR A 13 9.68 -9.86 -25.73
C THR A 13 9.44 -10.60 -24.41
N ALA A 14 9.86 -11.86 -24.32
CA ALA A 14 9.82 -12.61 -23.05
C ALA A 14 10.60 -11.88 -21.92
N GLY A 15 11.58 -11.05 -22.27
CA GLY A 15 12.34 -10.21 -21.34
C GLY A 15 11.63 -8.91 -20.90
N ASN A 16 10.46 -8.60 -21.44
CA ASN A 16 9.64 -7.44 -21.08
C ASN A 16 8.26 -7.84 -20.52
N ALA A 17 8.08 -9.11 -20.15
CA ALA A 17 6.89 -9.59 -19.46
C ALA A 17 6.92 -9.11 -18.00
N VAL A 18 5.75 -8.89 -17.41
CA VAL A 18 5.65 -8.65 -15.96
C VAL A 18 6.10 -9.95 -15.27
N PRO A 19 7.12 -9.91 -14.39
CA PRO A 19 7.58 -11.10 -13.69
C PRO A 19 6.49 -11.63 -12.76
N PRO A 20 6.53 -12.93 -12.39
CA PRO A 20 5.69 -13.44 -11.32
C PRO A 20 6.05 -12.74 -9.99
N LEU A 21 5.15 -12.83 -9.00
CA LEU A 21 5.43 -12.34 -7.65
C LEU A 21 6.67 -13.01 -7.06
N ASP A 22 7.47 -12.23 -6.33
CA ASP A 22 8.54 -12.78 -5.50
C ASP A 22 7.96 -13.52 -4.27
N THR A 23 8.83 -14.24 -3.56
CA THR A 23 8.44 -15.04 -2.40
C THR A 23 7.92 -14.20 -1.23
N ASP A 24 8.40 -12.96 -1.10
CA ASP A 24 8.12 -12.13 0.06
C ASP A 24 6.71 -11.54 -0.03
N LEU A 25 6.37 -10.97 -1.19
CA LEU A 25 5.02 -10.48 -1.44
C LEU A 25 4.01 -11.63 -1.56
N ALA A 26 4.37 -12.72 -2.26
CA ALA A 26 3.48 -13.88 -2.38
C ALA A 26 3.15 -14.48 -1.02
N GLY A 27 4.17 -14.71 -0.17
CA GLY A 27 3.97 -15.24 1.18
C GLY A 27 3.09 -14.35 2.04
N THR A 28 3.30 -13.03 1.98
CA THR A 28 2.47 -12.07 2.73
C THR A 28 1.00 -12.12 2.29
N LEU A 29 0.73 -12.26 0.99
CA LEU A 29 -0.64 -12.36 0.47
C LEU A 29 -1.30 -13.70 0.83
N ASP A 30 -0.53 -14.77 0.91
CA ASP A 30 -1.02 -16.09 1.32
C ASP A 30 -1.38 -16.12 2.81
N ASP A 31 -0.59 -15.46 3.67
CA ASP A 31 -0.87 -15.33 5.10
C ASP A 31 -2.16 -14.54 5.41
N LEU A 32 -2.61 -13.70 4.47
CA LEU A 32 -3.83 -12.90 4.59
C LEU A 32 -5.11 -13.63 4.10
N ASP A 33 -4.97 -14.82 3.49
CA ASP A 33 -6.10 -15.54 2.88
C ASP A 33 -7.19 -15.90 3.88
N GLY A 34 -8.43 -15.53 3.56
CA GLY A 34 -9.62 -15.98 4.29
C GLY A 34 -9.81 -15.35 5.67
N ILE A 35 -9.00 -14.35 6.05
CA ILE A 35 -9.17 -13.60 7.32
C ILE A 35 -10.52 -12.87 7.33
N HIS A 36 -10.84 -12.17 6.25
CA HIS A 36 -12.09 -11.41 6.09
C HIS A 36 -12.30 -11.08 4.60
N PRO A 37 -13.53 -11.09 4.06
CA PRO A 37 -13.78 -10.79 2.65
C PRO A 37 -13.23 -9.44 2.18
N GLY A 38 -13.21 -8.44 3.06
CA GLY A 38 -12.59 -7.14 2.78
C GLY A 38 -11.06 -7.19 2.66
N ILE A 39 -10.39 -8.08 3.41
CA ILE A 39 -8.94 -8.32 3.30
C ILE A 39 -8.64 -9.11 2.02
N ASP A 40 -9.50 -10.06 1.64
CA ASP A 40 -9.36 -10.78 0.37
C ASP A 40 -9.41 -9.83 -0.83
N LEU A 41 -10.30 -8.82 -0.80
CA LEU A 41 -10.37 -7.78 -1.83
C LEU A 41 -9.12 -6.90 -1.86
N ILE A 42 -8.55 -6.54 -0.70
CA ILE A 42 -7.29 -5.80 -0.63
C ILE A 42 -6.15 -6.65 -1.22
N ARG A 43 -6.10 -7.93 -0.85
CA ARG A 43 -5.12 -8.90 -1.38
C ARG A 43 -5.20 -9.01 -2.89
N ASP A 44 -6.40 -9.20 -3.43
CA ASP A 44 -6.62 -9.29 -4.87
C ASP A 44 -6.25 -7.98 -5.58
N GLY A 45 -6.53 -6.83 -4.96
CA GLY A 45 -6.07 -5.53 -5.41
C GLY A 45 -4.55 -5.41 -5.45
N ILE A 46 -3.84 -5.82 -4.40
CA ILE A 46 -2.37 -5.82 -4.36
C ILE A 46 -1.80 -6.75 -5.44
N ARG A 47 -2.38 -7.95 -5.61
CA ARG A 47 -1.96 -8.90 -6.65
C ARG A 47 -2.17 -8.32 -8.04
N LEU A 48 -3.30 -7.64 -8.28
CA LEU A 48 -3.57 -6.94 -9.52
C LEU A 48 -2.52 -5.85 -9.78
N LEU A 49 -2.26 -4.98 -8.79
CA LEU A 49 -1.25 -3.92 -8.90
C LEU A 49 0.15 -4.48 -9.18
N ALA A 50 0.53 -5.59 -8.57
CA ALA A 50 1.86 -6.18 -8.75
C ALA A 50 2.04 -6.88 -10.11
N LEU A 51 0.96 -7.41 -10.70
CA LEU A 51 1.01 -8.19 -11.94
C LEU A 51 0.53 -7.42 -13.18
N ASP A 52 0.03 -6.19 -12.99
CA ASP A 52 -0.36 -5.33 -14.09
C ASP A 52 0.86 -4.72 -14.80
N ARG A 53 0.68 -4.43 -16.09
CA ARG A 53 1.72 -3.80 -16.91
C ARG A 53 1.58 -2.28 -16.82
N HIS A 54 2.37 -1.68 -15.94
CA HIS A 54 2.38 -0.23 -15.74
C HIS A 54 3.12 0.56 -16.82
N THR A 55 2.73 1.82 -16.99
CA THR A 55 3.54 2.86 -17.64
C THR A 55 4.38 3.58 -16.59
N THR A 56 5.36 4.38 -17.03
CA THR A 56 6.16 5.26 -16.16
C THR A 56 5.27 6.17 -15.30
N ASP A 57 4.39 6.95 -15.94
CA ASP A 57 3.44 7.85 -15.26
C ASP A 57 2.49 7.11 -14.32
N GLY A 58 2.03 5.91 -14.74
CA GLY A 58 1.17 5.05 -13.93
C GLY A 58 1.89 4.58 -12.67
N THR A 59 3.15 4.16 -12.81
CA THR A 59 3.98 3.69 -11.69
C THR A 59 4.22 4.80 -10.67
N GLN A 60 4.55 6.01 -11.12
CA GLN A 60 4.69 7.18 -10.26
C GLN A 60 3.42 7.44 -9.45
N THR A 61 2.28 7.50 -10.15
CA THR A 61 0.98 7.76 -9.52
C THR A 61 0.64 6.69 -8.49
N LEU A 62 0.91 5.42 -8.80
CA LEU A 62 0.67 4.30 -7.91
C LEU A 62 1.56 4.34 -6.66
N LEU A 63 2.86 4.59 -6.80
CA LEU A 63 3.77 4.71 -5.64
C LEU A 63 3.33 5.84 -4.69
N ALA A 64 2.97 6.99 -5.25
CA ALA A 64 2.44 8.11 -4.48
C ALA A 64 1.11 7.75 -3.78
N ALA A 65 0.19 7.09 -4.47
CA ALA A 65 -1.10 6.70 -3.91
C ALA A 65 -1.01 5.57 -2.87
N LEU A 66 0.00 4.70 -2.96
CA LEU A 66 0.18 3.60 -2.00
C LEU A 66 0.78 4.11 -0.69
N ALA A 67 1.86 4.88 -0.74
CA ALA A 67 2.56 5.33 0.46
C ALA A 67 3.33 6.65 0.30
N GLY A 68 3.35 7.30 -0.87
CA GLY A 68 4.17 8.49 -1.11
C GLY A 68 3.47 9.83 -0.87
N SER A 69 2.19 9.84 -0.49
CA SER A 69 1.38 11.05 -0.31
C SER A 69 0.86 11.16 1.11
N ALA A 70 1.65 11.78 1.98
CA ALA A 70 1.32 11.98 3.38
C ALA A 70 -0.11 12.54 3.55
N GLY A 71 -0.99 11.75 4.17
CA GLY A 71 -2.37 12.14 4.45
C GLY A 71 -3.39 11.78 3.37
N ALA A 72 -2.98 11.27 2.20
CA ALA A 72 -3.85 10.97 1.07
C ALA A 72 -3.50 9.64 0.35
N ASP A 73 -2.85 8.72 1.06
CA ASP A 73 -2.44 7.41 0.54
C ASP A 73 -3.12 6.22 1.24
N VAL A 74 -2.92 5.02 0.68
CA VAL A 74 -3.51 3.77 1.19
C VAL A 74 -3.06 3.47 2.62
N ILE A 75 -1.80 3.74 2.97
CA ILE A 75 -1.30 3.50 4.34
C ILE A 75 -1.99 4.41 5.35
N THR A 76 -2.20 5.68 5.01
CA THR A 76 -3.01 6.61 5.82
C THR A 76 -4.45 6.09 5.98
N ALA A 77 -5.06 5.60 4.90
CA ALA A 77 -6.41 5.02 4.96
C ALA A 77 -6.47 3.78 5.87
N ILE A 78 -5.45 2.93 5.84
CA ILE A 78 -5.32 1.76 6.73
C ILE A 78 -5.17 2.20 8.19
N GLY A 79 -4.33 3.20 8.47
CA GLY A 79 -4.18 3.76 9.82
C GLY A 79 -5.51 4.26 10.38
N ASN A 80 -6.26 5.01 9.57
CA ASN A 80 -7.59 5.49 9.95
C ASN A 80 -8.60 4.35 10.17
N LEU A 81 -8.54 3.28 9.36
CA LEU A 81 -9.38 2.10 9.56
C LEU A 81 -9.07 1.41 10.88
N VAL A 82 -7.79 1.23 11.23
CA VAL A 82 -7.36 0.65 12.50
C VAL A 82 -7.88 1.47 13.68
N ALA A 83 -7.69 2.80 13.67
CA ALA A 83 -8.21 3.68 14.71
C ALA A 83 -9.73 3.57 14.83
N ARG A 84 -10.45 3.52 13.71
CA ARG A 84 -11.91 3.36 13.68
C ARG A 84 -12.36 2.03 14.28
N LEU A 85 -11.70 0.92 13.95
CA LEU A 85 -12.08 -0.40 14.44
C LEU A 85 -11.74 -0.62 15.91
N ALA A 86 -10.77 0.13 16.44
CA ALA A 86 -10.29 0.01 17.81
C ALA A 86 -11.09 0.82 18.85
N THR A 87 -12.13 1.56 18.44
CA THR A 87 -12.97 2.36 19.33
C THR A 87 -14.38 1.79 19.46
N ALA A 88 -14.87 1.66 20.70
CA ALA A 88 -16.19 1.10 21.01
C ALA A 88 -17.37 1.95 20.48
N ASP A 89 -17.13 3.22 20.15
CA ASP A 89 -18.12 4.10 19.55
C ASP A 89 -18.43 3.72 18.11
N HIS A 90 -17.40 3.32 17.35
CA HIS A 90 -17.52 2.96 15.94
C HIS A 90 -17.53 1.43 15.70
N ASN A 91 -17.03 0.65 16.65
CA ASN A 91 -17.08 -0.80 16.66
C ASN A 91 -17.81 -1.30 17.92
N PRO A 92 -19.14 -1.50 17.84
CA PRO A 92 -19.94 -1.92 18.97
C PRO A 92 -19.53 -3.26 19.59
N ALA A 93 -18.79 -4.12 18.85
CA ALA A 93 -18.30 -5.38 19.37
C ALA A 93 -17.33 -5.21 20.56
N LEU A 94 -16.70 -4.04 20.70
CA LEU A 94 -15.81 -3.74 21.83
C LEU A 94 -16.57 -3.33 23.11
N ARG A 95 -17.86 -2.99 23.01
CA ARG A 95 -18.65 -2.50 24.16
C ARG A 95 -18.85 -3.54 25.26
N THR A 96 -18.68 -4.81 24.94
CA THR A 96 -18.78 -5.92 25.89
C THR A 96 -17.50 -6.15 26.69
N LEU A 97 -16.39 -5.49 26.34
CA LEU A 97 -15.12 -5.61 27.04
C LEU A 97 -15.09 -4.73 28.32
N PRO A 98 -14.19 -5.02 29.28
CA PRO A 98 -13.94 -4.09 30.39
C PRO A 98 -13.53 -2.70 29.90
N LEU A 99 -13.95 -1.65 30.61
CA LEU A 99 -13.73 -0.26 30.20
C LEU A 99 -12.24 0.07 29.99
N ASP A 100 -11.35 -0.46 30.83
CA ASP A 100 -9.92 -0.24 30.70
C ASP A 100 -9.35 -0.89 29.42
N THR A 101 -9.88 -2.06 29.03
CA THR A 101 -9.52 -2.71 27.76
C THR A 101 -10.02 -1.92 26.57
N GLN A 102 -11.22 -1.35 26.63
CA GLN A 102 -11.76 -0.48 25.57
C GLN A 102 -10.86 0.75 25.38
N LYS A 103 -10.47 1.42 26.47
CA LYS A 103 -9.55 2.57 26.43
C LYS A 103 -8.18 2.21 25.91
N ALA A 104 -7.65 1.05 26.31
CA ALA A 104 -6.37 0.57 25.82
C ALA A 104 -6.41 0.29 24.31
N ALA A 105 -7.46 -0.39 23.83
CA ALA A 105 -7.67 -0.64 22.41
C ALA A 105 -7.72 0.67 21.62
N GLN A 106 -8.55 1.63 22.07
CA GLN A 106 -8.65 2.94 21.44
C GLN A 106 -7.29 3.64 21.37
N ARG A 107 -6.57 3.74 22.49
CA ARG A 107 -5.25 4.37 22.53
C ARG A 107 -4.27 3.71 21.55
N HIS A 108 -4.25 2.38 21.48
CA HIS A 108 -3.37 1.68 20.56
C HIS A 108 -3.78 1.86 19.10
N GLY A 109 -5.09 1.97 18.81
CA GLY A 109 -5.58 2.31 17.48
C GLY A 109 -5.17 3.73 17.05
N GLU A 110 -5.28 4.71 17.94
CA GLU A 110 -4.82 6.09 17.72
C GLU A 110 -3.30 6.15 17.49
N GLN A 111 -2.52 5.41 18.28
CA GLN A 111 -1.07 5.30 18.11
C GLN A 111 -0.69 4.65 16.78
N ALA A 112 -1.41 3.60 16.37
CA ALA A 112 -1.18 2.95 15.08
C ALA A 112 -1.46 3.91 13.92
N ALA A 113 -2.57 4.65 13.96
CA ALA A 113 -2.87 5.67 12.95
C ALA A 113 -1.78 6.75 12.89
N PHE A 114 -1.32 7.23 14.05
CA PHE A 114 -0.25 8.22 14.13
C PHE A 114 1.06 7.70 13.50
N HIS A 115 1.55 6.52 13.90
CA HIS A 115 2.79 5.95 13.35
C HIS A 115 2.70 5.60 11.86
N LEU A 116 1.53 5.14 11.38
CA LEU A 116 1.33 4.85 9.97
C LEU A 116 1.21 6.13 9.12
N SER A 117 0.90 7.27 9.73
CA SER A 117 0.91 8.58 9.07
C SER A 117 2.24 9.32 9.20
N ASP A 118 3.28 8.67 9.71
CA ASP A 118 4.59 9.29 9.90
C ASP A 118 5.16 9.75 8.54
N PRO A 119 5.52 11.02 8.36
CA PRO A 119 6.12 11.52 7.12
C PRO A 119 7.37 10.74 6.68
N ASP A 120 8.13 10.18 7.62
CA ASP A 120 9.32 9.39 7.31
C ASP A 120 8.96 8.10 6.56
N LEU A 121 7.76 7.54 6.81
CA LEU A 121 7.26 6.37 6.09
C LEU A 121 6.98 6.69 4.62
N ALA A 122 6.54 7.92 4.34
CA ALA A 122 6.24 8.37 2.98
C ALA A 122 7.47 8.80 2.18
N ALA A 123 8.58 9.12 2.85
CA ALA A 123 9.78 9.67 2.23
C ALA A 123 10.30 8.79 1.09
N HIS A 124 10.53 7.49 1.32
CA HIS A 124 11.12 6.62 0.32
C HIS A 124 10.19 6.30 -0.85
N ALA A 125 8.88 6.17 -0.60
CA ALA A 125 7.91 6.00 -1.68
C ALA A 125 7.79 7.26 -2.54
N SER A 126 7.84 8.44 -1.91
CA SER A 126 7.85 9.74 -2.58
C SER A 126 9.14 9.95 -3.40
N GLU A 127 10.31 9.62 -2.84
CA GLU A 127 11.60 9.68 -3.54
C GLU A 127 11.64 8.72 -4.73
N ALA A 128 11.14 7.49 -4.58
CA ALA A 128 11.05 6.54 -5.68
C ALA A 128 10.12 7.06 -6.80
N SER A 129 8.97 7.62 -6.44
CA SER A 129 8.07 8.30 -7.37
C SER A 129 8.74 9.47 -8.08
N ALA A 130 9.46 10.33 -7.36
CA ALA A 130 10.17 11.47 -7.91
C ALA A 130 11.29 11.05 -8.87
N ALA A 131 12.05 10.01 -8.54
CA ALA A 131 13.15 9.51 -9.37
C ALA A 131 12.69 9.00 -10.74
N ILE A 132 11.44 8.52 -10.85
CA ILE A 132 10.83 8.12 -12.12
C ILE A 132 10.48 9.34 -13.00
N THR A 133 10.24 10.51 -12.38
CA THR A 133 9.88 11.76 -13.09
C THR A 133 11.10 12.43 -13.74
N ASP A 134 12.30 12.22 -13.18
CA ASP A 134 13.54 12.85 -13.65
C ASP A 134 14.21 12.12 -14.84
N THR A 135 13.51 11.16 -15.47
CA THR A 135 13.96 10.40 -16.66
C THR A 135 13.14 10.71 -17.90
#